data_AF-A0A0R3QMP0-F1
#
_entry.id   AF-A0A0R3QMP0-F1
#
_cell.length_a   1.000
_cell.length_b   1.000
_cell.length_c   1.000
_cell.angle_alpha   90.00
_cell.angle_beta   90.00
_cell.angle_gamma   90.00
#
_symmetry.space_group_name_H-M   'P 1'
#
loop_
_entity.id
_entity.type
_entity.pdbx_description
1 polymer ?
#
loop_
_entity_poly.entity_id
_entity_poly.type
_entity_poly.pdbx_seq_one_letter_code
_entity_poly.pdbx_strand_id
1 'polypeptide(L)'
;MQGLSFIRQLFSHRQLHISLLRQQTIPMVVDQDGRIERVYDIYSRLLKDRIVCVMTSMLDDSFNSLSSCNSLFLSLLFLQGESAKSTINMYIMCPGGSV
;
A
#
# COMPACT_ATOMS: atom_id res chain seq x y z
N MET A 1 16.49 50.04 -12.82
CA MET A 1 16.43 49.17 -11.62
C MET A 1 15.23 48.20 -11.68
N GLN A 2 15.08 47.41 -12.76
CA GLN A 2 13.96 46.44 -12.89
C GLN A 2 14.38 45.05 -13.40
N GLY A 3 15.56 44.91 -14.02
CA GLY A 3 16.03 43.63 -14.57
C GLY A 3 16.49 42.58 -13.55
N LEU A 4 16.85 42.99 -12.32
CA LEU A 4 17.27 42.05 -11.27
C LEU A 4 16.09 41.40 -10.52
N SER A 5 14.87 41.94 -10.66
CA SER A 5 13.66 41.33 -10.05
C SER A 5 13.18 40.11 -10.83
N PHE A 6 13.40 40.08 -12.15
CA PHE A 6 12.96 39.00 -13.03
C PHE A 6 13.79 37.72 -12.85
N ILE A 7 15.09 37.84 -12.58
CA ILE A 7 15.98 36.70 -12.29
C ILE A 7 15.63 36.07 -10.93
N ARG A 8 15.15 36.87 -9.96
CA ARG A 8 14.60 36.32 -8.70
C ARG A 8 13.28 35.57 -8.90
N GLN A 9 12.52 35.90 -9.94
CA GLN A 9 11.22 35.27 -10.24
C GLN A 9 11.37 33.97 -11.04
N LEU A 10 12.44 33.82 -11.83
CA LEU A 10 12.74 32.58 -12.57
C LEU A 10 13.18 31.41 -11.65
N PHE A 11 13.68 31.71 -10.45
CA PHE A 11 14.02 30.71 -9.43
C PHE A 11 12.87 30.34 -8.49
N SER A 12 11.71 31.01 -8.59
CA SER A 12 10.58 30.74 -7.70
C SER A 12 9.68 29.58 -8.16
N HIS A 13 9.88 29.04 -9.37
CA HIS A 13 8.97 28.03 -9.95
C HIS A 13 9.57 26.61 -10.05
N ARG A 14 10.73 26.36 -9.45
CA ARG A 14 11.24 25.00 -9.24
C ARG A 14 11.30 24.67 -7.75
N GLN A 15 10.13 24.67 -7.11
CA GLN A 15 9.86 23.73 -6.03
C GLN A 15 9.78 22.35 -6.69
N LEU A 16 10.93 21.77 -7.02
CA LEU A 16 11.03 20.33 -7.21
C LEU A 16 10.76 19.73 -5.83
N HIS A 17 9.48 19.57 -5.52
CA HIS A 17 9.03 18.86 -4.35
C HIS A 17 9.43 17.40 -4.57
N ILE A 18 10.67 17.07 -4.20
CA ILE A 18 11.18 15.70 -4.14
C ILE A 18 10.49 15.06 -2.93
N SER A 19 9.21 14.73 -3.07
CA SER A 19 8.48 13.87 -2.12
C SER A 19 8.73 12.38 -2.42
N LEU A 20 9.78 12.06 -3.17
CA LEU A 20 9.68 10.97 -4.14
C LEU A 20 10.17 9.60 -3.69
N LEU A 21 10.65 9.38 -2.46
CA LEU A 21 10.91 8.02 -1.99
C LEU A 21 10.60 7.88 -0.50
N ARG A 22 9.33 8.04 -0.11
CA ARG A 22 8.85 7.25 1.03
C ARG A 22 8.74 5.79 0.56
N GLN A 23 9.88 5.13 0.39
CA GLN A 23 9.90 3.66 0.34
C GLN A 23 9.50 3.21 1.74
N GLN A 24 8.22 2.89 1.92
CA GLN A 24 7.82 2.11 3.07
C GLN A 24 8.53 0.76 2.94
N THR A 25 9.57 0.57 3.76
CA THR A 25 10.23 -0.71 3.90
C THR A 25 9.21 -1.66 4.53
N ILE A 26 8.70 -2.59 3.72
CA ILE A 26 7.82 -3.64 4.21
C ILE A 26 8.71 -4.64 4.96
N PRO A 27 8.40 -4.94 6.24
CA PRO A 27 9.18 -5.90 7.00
C PRO A 27 9.06 -7.30 6.39
N MET A 28 10.19 -7.99 6.32
CA MET A 28 10.27 -9.38 5.89
C MET A 28 10.28 -10.29 7.13
N VAL A 29 9.62 -11.43 7.01
CA VAL A 29 9.54 -12.46 8.04
C VAL A 29 10.03 -13.79 7.46
N VAL A 30 10.72 -14.55 8.31
CA VAL A 30 11.20 -15.89 7.99
C VAL A 30 10.23 -16.90 8.60
N ASP A 31 9.67 -17.75 7.75
CA ASP A 31 8.76 -18.83 8.12
C ASP A 31 9.50 -20.17 8.01
N GLN A 32 9.56 -20.91 9.11
CA GLN A 32 10.22 -22.22 9.20
C GLN A 32 9.18 -23.32 9.04
N ASP A 33 8.81 -23.61 7.79
CA ASP A 33 7.85 -24.68 7.49
C ASP A 33 8.63 -26.01 7.33
N GLY A 34 8.82 -26.71 8.45
CA GLY A 34 9.54 -27.99 8.51
C GLY A 34 11.05 -27.83 8.38
N ARG A 35 11.65 -28.34 7.28
CA ARG A 35 13.11 -28.29 7.02
C ARG A 35 13.55 -27.14 6.12
N ILE A 36 12.61 -26.35 5.61
CA ILE A 36 12.88 -25.30 4.62
C ILE A 36 12.44 -23.96 5.21
N GLU A 37 13.33 -22.98 5.15
CA GLU A 37 13.01 -21.59 5.48
C GLU A 37 12.48 -20.87 4.25
N ARG A 38 11.33 -20.20 4.39
CA ARG A 38 10.79 -19.33 3.35
C ARG A 38 10.72 -17.91 3.87
N VAL A 39 11.13 -16.97 3.03
CA VAL A 39 11.12 -15.54 3.38
C VAL A 39 9.93 -14.91 2.69
N TYR A 40 9.06 -14.29 3.49
CA TYR A 40 7.86 -13.61 3.03
C TYR A 40 7.90 -12.15 3.47
N ASP A 41 7.27 -11.26 2.72
CA ASP A 41 6.85 -10.00 3.32
C ASP A 41 5.69 -10.27 4.32
N ILE A 42 5.48 -9.35 5.25
CA ILE A 42 4.48 -9.55 6.30
C ILE A 42 3.06 -9.76 5.75
N TYR A 43 2.70 -9.10 4.63
CA TYR A 43 1.36 -9.21 4.05
C TYR A 43 1.14 -10.55 3.36
N SER A 44 2.15 -11.06 2.66
CA SER A 44 2.16 -12.36 2.01
C SER A 44 2.07 -13.49 3.05
N ARG A 45 2.75 -13.33 4.18
CA ARG A 45 2.64 -14.29 5.29
C ARG A 45 1.23 -14.29 5.88
N LEU A 46 0.61 -13.11 6.05
CA LEU A 46 -0.77 -13.00 6.53
C LEU A 46 -1.78 -13.56 5.51
N LEU A 47 -1.58 -13.35 4.21
CA LEU A 47 -2.41 -13.92 3.17
C LEU A 47 -2.38 -15.45 3.18
N LYS A 48 -1.23 -16.07 3.46
CA LYS A 48 -1.13 -17.53 3.65
C LYS A 48 -2.01 -18.02 4.81
N ASP A 49 -2.17 -17.21 5.85
CA ASP A 49 -3.08 -17.47 6.97
C ASP A 49 -4.52 -16.97 6.71
N ARG A 50 -4.83 -16.58 5.46
CA ARG A 50 -6.13 -16.08 4.96
C ARG A 50 -6.61 -14.82 5.68
N ILE A 51 -5.66 -13.98 6.06
CA ILE A 51 -5.87 -12.68 6.67
C ILE A 51 -5.65 -11.59 5.61
N VAL A 52 -6.66 -10.75 5.38
CA VAL A 52 -6.60 -9.61 4.46
C VAL A 52 -6.67 -8.31 5.27
N CYS A 53 -5.66 -7.46 5.14
CA CYS A 53 -5.61 -6.16 5.79
C CYS A 53 -6.04 -5.06 4.83
N VAL A 54 -7.06 -4.31 5.23
CA VAL A 54 -7.56 -3.14 4.51
C VAL A 54 -7.16 -1.92 5.30
N MET A 55 -6.14 -1.21 4.81
CA MET A 55 -5.61 -0.01 5.45
C MET A 55 -5.79 1.17 4.52
N THR A 56 -6.43 2.23 5.01
CA THR A 56 -6.56 3.48 4.27
C THR A 56 -6.13 4.64 5.17
N SER A 57 -5.54 5.66 4.56
CA SER A 57 -5.16 6.88 5.29
C SER A 57 -6.38 7.80 5.39
N MET A 58 -6.55 8.48 6.54
CA MET A 58 -7.58 9.51 6.79
C MET A 58 -7.59 10.64 5.74
N LEU A 59 -6.49 10.83 5.04
CA LEU A 59 -6.27 11.94 4.10
C LEU A 59 -6.15 11.48 2.64
N ASP A 60 -6.17 10.17 2.37
CA ASP A 60 -6.03 9.68 1.01
C ASP A 60 -7.34 9.08 0.50
N ASP A 61 -7.84 9.64 -0.59
CA ASP A 61 -8.74 8.96 -1.53
C ASP A 61 -8.08 7.72 -2.19
N SER A 62 -6.92 7.27 -1.70
CA SER A 62 -6.15 6.15 -2.25
C SER A 62 -6.87 4.81 -2.13
N PHE A 63 -7.91 4.70 -1.29
CA PHE A 63 -8.79 3.55 -1.36
C PHE A 63 -9.61 3.53 -2.65
N ASN A 64 -10.08 4.70 -3.11
CA ASN A 64 -10.72 4.86 -4.42
C ASN A 64 -9.72 4.82 -5.58
N SER A 65 -8.42 4.90 -5.30
CA SER A 65 -7.39 4.69 -6.32
C SER A 65 -7.45 3.25 -6.80
N LEU A 66 -7.57 3.09 -8.12
CA LEU A 66 -7.72 1.82 -8.83
C LEU A 66 -6.70 0.76 -8.34
N SER A 67 -5.50 1.18 -7.97
CA SER A 67 -4.39 0.35 -7.49
C SER A 67 -4.72 -0.43 -6.21
N SER A 68 -5.33 0.21 -5.21
CA SER A 68 -5.63 -0.37 -3.90
C SER A 68 -6.81 -1.33 -3.97
N CYS A 69 -7.87 -0.92 -4.69
CA CYS A 69 -9.03 -1.77 -4.98
C CYS A 69 -8.63 -3.04 -5.74
N ASN A 70 -7.75 -2.92 -6.74
CA ASN A 70 -7.28 -4.07 -7.52
C ASN A 70 -6.53 -5.07 -6.64
N SER A 71 -5.65 -4.61 -5.75
CA SER A 71 -4.89 -5.48 -4.84
C SER A 71 -5.80 -6.28 -3.91
N LEU A 72 -6.82 -5.63 -3.35
CA LEU A 72 -7.81 -6.23 -2.45
C LEU A 72 -8.68 -7.26 -3.17
N PHE A 73 -9.17 -6.89 -4.36
CA PHE A 73 -9.95 -7.79 -5.21
C PHE A 73 -9.15 -9.03 -5.62
N LEU A 74 -7.90 -8.83 -6.04
CA LEU A 74 -7.00 -9.94 -6.42
C LEU A 74 -6.73 -10.86 -5.23
N SER A 75 -6.50 -10.31 -4.04
CA SER A 75 -6.27 -11.07 -2.80
C SER A 75 -7.47 -11.94 -2.43
N LEU A 76 -8.69 -11.41 -2.58
CA LEU A 76 -9.92 -12.15 -2.30
C LEU A 76 -10.17 -13.27 -3.32
N LEU A 77 -9.98 -12.99 -4.62
CA LEU A 77 -10.10 -14.01 -5.67
C LEU A 77 -9.05 -15.12 -5.49
N PHE A 78 -7.82 -14.76 -5.12
CA PHE A 78 -6.76 -15.71 -4.82
C PHE A 78 -7.17 -16.66 -3.68
N LEU A 79 -7.65 -16.11 -2.56
CA LEU A 79 -8.09 -16.91 -1.41
C LEU A 79 -9.31 -17.79 -1.76
N GLN A 80 -10.25 -17.28 -2.56
CA GLN A 80 -11.40 -18.06 -3.03
C GLN A 80 -10.98 -19.23 -3.93
N GLY A 81 -10.01 -19.02 -4.82
CA GLY A 81 -9.46 -20.06 -5.70
C GLY A 81 -8.77 -21.19 -4.93
N GLU A 82 -8.11 -20.88 -3.82
CA GLU A 82 -7.48 -21.88 -2.95
C GLU A 82 -8.52 -22.72 -2.18
N SER A 83 -9.52 -22.08 -1.58
CA SER A 83 -10.61 -22.77 -0.90
C SER A 83 -11.84 -21.87 -0.70
N ALA A 84 -12.90 -22.13 -1.45
CA ALA A 84 -14.14 -21.35 -1.36
C ALA A 84 -14.91 -21.54 -0.04
N LYS A 85 -14.66 -22.63 0.71
CA LYS A 85 -15.42 -22.98 1.92
C LYS A 85 -14.83 -22.42 3.21
N SER A 86 -13.53 -22.17 3.23
CA SER A 86 -12.86 -21.71 4.45
C SER A 86 -13.04 -20.21 4.64
N THR A 87 -13.06 -19.78 5.90
CA THR A 87 -13.28 -18.38 6.28
C THR A 87 -12.10 -17.49 5.88
N ILE A 88 -12.39 -16.22 5.57
CA ILE A 88 -11.41 -15.17 5.32
C ILE A 88 -11.54 -14.15 6.44
N ASN A 89 -10.44 -13.85 7.13
CA ASN A 89 -10.42 -12.87 8.20
C ASN A 89 -10.01 -11.51 7.63
N MET A 90 -10.92 -10.54 7.65
CA MET A 90 -10.64 -9.19 7.15
C MET A 90 -10.48 -8.21 8.31
N TYR A 91 -9.33 -7.53 8.36
CA TYR A 91 -9.08 -6.45 9.31
C TYR A 91 -9.16 -5.12 8.58
N ILE A 92 -10.12 -4.29 8.97
CA ILE A 92 -10.38 -3.00 8.33
C ILE A 92 -9.96 -1.90 9.31
N MET A 93 -8.88 -1.19 8.96
CA MET A 93 -8.54 0.09 9.56
C MET A 93 -8.77 1.17 8.51
N CYS A 94 -10.04 1.56 8.39
CA CYS A 94 -10.46 2.64 7.51
C CYS A 94 -11.16 3.74 8.34
N PRO A 95 -10.74 5.01 8.21
CA PRO A 95 -11.44 6.22 8.68
C PRO A 95 -12.93 6.32 8.35
N GLY A 96 -13.36 5.63 7.30
CA GLY A 96 -14.54 6.01 6.50
C GLY A 96 -14.12 6.51 5.12
N GLY A 97 -15.08 6.62 4.20
CA GLY A 97 -14.86 7.02 2.81
C GLY A 97 -16.17 7.45 2.14
N SER A 98 -16.09 7.85 0.86
CA SER A 98 -17.29 8.23 0.07
C SER A 98 -18.18 7.01 -0.18
N VAL A 99 -19.50 7.20 0.01
CA VAL A 99 -20.55 6.23 -0.34
C VAL A 99 -20.96 6.33 -1.80
#